data_AF-A0A0F5J6T9-F1
#
_entry.id   AF-A0A0F5J6T9-F1
#
_cell.length_a   1.000
_cell.length_b   1.000
_cell.length_c   1.000
_cell.angle_alpha   90.00
_cell.angle_beta   90.00
_cell.angle_gamma   90.00
#
_symmetry.space_group_name_H-M   'P 1'
#
loop_
_entity.id
_entity.type
_entity.pdbx_description
1 polymer ?
#
loop_
_entity_poly.entity_id
_entity_poly.type
_entity_poly.pdbx_seq_one_letter_code
_entity_poly.pdbx_strand_id
1 'polypeptide(L)'
;MSDKDDLIYDEDESVKFIQNYLPQELKGKFSNDDINYIVDLIYDFYESRGYLNDDADDDADIEIDEDELIEYVVKNAQKDGVGKFDPEAIGFIVQGELEYCDSINMFD
;
A
#
# COMPACT_ATOMS: atom_id res chain seq x y z
N MET A 1 -12.78 -0.16 -29.93
CA MET A 1 -12.25 1.02 -29.20
C MET A 1 -13.02 1.11 -27.92
N SER A 2 -12.50 0.43 -26.91
CA SER A 2 -12.21 0.97 -25.59
C SER A 2 -11.68 -0.25 -24.86
N ASP A 3 -10.41 -0.52 -25.09
CA ASP A 3 -9.59 -1.35 -24.23
C ASP A 3 -9.60 -0.63 -22.87
N LYS A 4 -10.68 -0.82 -22.11
CA LYS A 4 -10.66 -0.63 -20.69
C LYS A 4 -9.72 -1.72 -20.23
N ASP A 5 -8.43 -1.39 -20.21
CA ASP A 5 -7.49 -2.06 -19.33
C ASP A 5 -8.17 -2.00 -17.98
N ASP A 6 -8.83 -3.10 -17.63
CA ASP A 6 -9.17 -3.44 -16.27
C ASP A 6 -7.82 -3.33 -15.56
N LEU A 7 -7.57 -2.17 -14.95
CA LEU A 7 -6.31 -1.84 -14.30
C LEU A 7 -6.24 -2.69 -13.03
N ILE A 8 -6.01 -3.98 -13.25
CA ILE A 8 -5.91 -4.99 -12.23
C ILE A 8 -4.65 -4.67 -11.46
N TYR A 9 -4.80 -4.57 -10.13
CA TYR A 9 -3.66 -4.43 -9.26
C TYR A 9 -2.67 -5.59 -9.48
N ASP A 10 -1.47 -5.23 -9.88
CA ASP A 10 -0.34 -6.15 -10.08
C ASP A 10 0.66 -5.97 -8.92
N GLU A 11 0.77 -6.98 -8.06
CA GLU A 11 1.67 -7.02 -6.89
C GLU A 11 3.15 -6.86 -7.27
N ASP A 12 3.57 -7.43 -8.40
CA ASP A 12 4.95 -7.36 -8.86
C ASP A 12 5.27 -5.94 -9.36
N GLU A 13 4.31 -5.26 -9.96
CA GLU A 13 4.43 -3.85 -10.36
C GLU A 13 4.39 -2.91 -9.15
N SER A 14 3.52 -3.15 -8.17
CA SER A 14 3.43 -2.32 -6.96
C SER A 14 4.73 -2.35 -6.16
N VAL A 15 5.32 -3.54 -5.94
CA VAL A 15 6.61 -3.68 -5.26
C VAL A 15 7.71 -2.93 -6.01
N LYS A 16 7.75 -3.05 -7.34
CA LYS A 16 8.73 -2.31 -8.16
C LYS A 16 8.49 -0.81 -8.06
N PHE A 17 7.24 -0.35 -8.06
CA PHE A 17 6.89 1.05 -7.97
C PHE A 17 7.33 1.63 -6.61
N ILE A 18 6.91 1.00 -5.52
CA ILE A 18 7.30 1.35 -4.15
C ILE A 18 8.82 1.40 -4.01
N GLN A 19 9.52 0.35 -4.47
CA GLN A 19 10.98 0.30 -4.39
C GLN A 19 11.64 1.46 -5.17
N ASN A 20 11.02 1.93 -6.25
CA ASN A 20 11.46 3.12 -6.97
C ASN A 20 11.05 4.44 -6.30
N TYR A 21 9.94 4.46 -5.58
CA TYR A 21 9.46 5.60 -4.79
C TYR A 21 10.35 5.86 -3.58
N LEU A 22 10.86 4.80 -2.94
CA LEU A 22 11.69 4.93 -1.76
C LEU A 22 12.91 5.85 -1.97
N PRO A 23 13.29 6.65 -0.96
CA PRO A 23 14.49 7.46 -1.01
C PRO A 23 15.73 6.58 -1.12
N GLN A 24 16.81 7.13 -1.70
CA GLN A 24 18.08 6.41 -1.93
C GLN A 24 18.64 5.72 -0.67
N GLU A 25 18.37 6.25 0.52
CA GLU A 25 18.83 5.70 1.80
C GLU A 25 18.03 4.47 2.27
N LEU A 26 16.79 4.31 1.79
CA LEU A 26 15.91 3.17 2.07
C LEU A 26 15.87 2.17 0.91
N LYS A 27 16.20 2.62 -0.30
CA LYS A 27 16.36 1.74 -1.47
C LYS A 27 17.33 0.61 -1.19
N GLY A 28 16.84 -0.62 -1.35
CA GLY A 28 17.61 -1.83 -1.09
C GLY A 28 17.80 -2.17 0.40
N LYS A 29 17.20 -1.40 1.33
CA LYS A 29 17.06 -1.85 2.73
C LYS A 29 15.91 -2.83 2.89
N PHE A 30 14.81 -2.59 2.17
CA PHE A 30 13.66 -3.49 2.12
C PHE A 30 13.83 -4.46 0.95
N SER A 31 13.67 -5.74 1.25
CA SER A 31 13.56 -6.78 0.23
C SER A 31 12.15 -6.79 -0.37
N ASN A 32 11.99 -7.45 -1.52
CA ASN A 32 10.67 -7.57 -2.14
C ASN A 32 9.69 -8.29 -1.20
N ASP A 33 10.14 -9.30 -0.44
CA ASP A 33 9.33 -9.96 0.58
C ASP A 33 8.89 -9.00 1.70
N ASP A 34 9.76 -8.10 2.15
CA ASP A 34 9.39 -7.11 3.17
C ASP A 34 8.33 -6.14 2.64
N ILE A 35 8.49 -5.67 1.40
CA ILE A 35 7.52 -4.77 0.76
C ILE A 35 6.20 -5.49 0.55
N ASN A 36 6.22 -6.71 0.00
CA ASN A 36 5.02 -7.53 -0.17
C ASN A 36 4.28 -7.73 1.14
N TYR A 37 4.98 -8.05 2.23
CA TYR A 37 4.35 -8.19 3.54
C TYR A 37 3.68 -6.89 4.01
N ILE A 38 4.32 -5.74 3.78
CA ILE A 38 3.75 -4.45 4.15
C ILE A 38 2.52 -4.13 3.30
N VAL A 39 2.60 -4.37 1.99
CA VAL A 39 1.50 -4.23 1.03
C VAL A 39 0.31 -5.11 1.43
N ASP A 40 0.55 -6.37 1.81
CA ASP A 40 -0.51 -7.27 2.29
C ASP A 40 -1.23 -6.69 3.52
N LEU A 41 -0.49 -6.09 4.45
CA LEU A 41 -1.07 -5.42 5.63
C LEU A 41 -1.84 -4.16 5.25
N ILE A 42 -1.42 -3.45 4.20
CA ILE A 42 -2.13 -2.29 3.66
C ILE A 42 -3.46 -2.73 3.06
N TYR A 43 -3.47 -3.78 2.27
CA TYR A 43 -4.69 -4.39 1.73
C TYR A 43 -5.65 -4.86 2.82
N ASP A 44 -5.13 -5.55 3.84
CA ASP A 44 -5.92 -5.99 5.00
C ASP A 44 -6.55 -4.79 5.73
N PHE A 45 -5.82 -3.67 5.83
CA PHE A 45 -6.37 -2.43 6.38
C PHE A 45 -7.50 -1.87 5.52
N TYR A 46 -7.34 -1.84 4.18
CA TYR A 46 -8.38 -1.37 3.26
C TYR A 46 -9.65 -2.23 3.35
N GLU A 47 -9.51 -3.56 3.38
CA GLU A 47 -10.63 -4.48 3.55
C GLU A 47 -11.32 -4.28 4.91
N SER A 48 -10.54 -4.17 5.98
CA SER A 48 -11.03 -3.99 7.35
C SER A 48 -11.81 -2.68 7.53
N ARG A 49 -11.42 -1.63 6.80
CA ARG A 49 -12.13 -0.34 6.77
C ARG A 49 -13.30 -0.31 5.80
N GLY A 50 -13.38 -1.27 4.88
CA GLY A 50 -14.39 -1.33 3.84
C GLY A 50 -14.11 -0.41 2.66
N TYR A 51 -12.85 0.03 2.45
CA TYR A 51 -12.46 0.86 1.32
C TYR A 51 -12.56 0.10 -0.02
N LEU A 52 -12.39 -1.23 0.00
CA LEU A 52 -12.52 -2.08 -1.18
C LEU A 52 -13.96 -2.57 -1.41
N ASN A 53 -14.92 -2.08 -0.64
CA ASN A 53 -16.29 -2.59 -0.69
C ASN A 53 -17.09 -1.81 -1.74
N ASP A 54 -17.68 -2.53 -2.71
CA ASP A 54 -18.47 -2.02 -3.85
C ASP A 54 -19.72 -1.19 -3.42
N ASP A 55 -20.09 -1.25 -2.14
CA ASP A 55 -21.17 -0.47 -1.51
C ASP A 55 -20.72 0.93 -1.06
N ALA A 56 -19.43 1.27 -1.18
CA ALA A 56 -18.99 2.65 -1.04
C ALA A 56 -19.62 3.46 -2.18
N ASP A 57 -20.38 4.50 -1.82
CA ASP A 57 -21.03 5.40 -2.78
C ASP A 57 -20.01 5.75 -3.89
N ASP A 58 -20.34 5.49 -5.16
CA ASP A 58 -19.54 5.65 -6.41
C ASP A 58 -18.93 7.07 -6.61
N ASP A 59 -19.13 7.98 -5.64
CA ASP A 59 -18.76 9.39 -5.63
C ASP A 59 -18.05 9.78 -4.30
N ALA A 60 -17.71 8.81 -3.44
CA ALA A 60 -17.05 9.05 -2.16
C ALA A 60 -15.53 8.96 -2.32
N ASP A 61 -14.85 10.12 -2.32
CA ASP A 61 -13.39 10.18 -2.19
C ASP A 61 -12.93 9.34 -0.98
N ILE A 62 -12.22 8.24 -1.24
CA ILE A 62 -11.67 7.39 -0.18
C ILE A 62 -10.46 8.09 0.44
N GLU A 63 -10.67 8.82 1.53
CA GLU A 63 -9.59 9.38 2.33
C GLU A 63 -8.96 8.29 3.23
N ILE A 64 -7.77 7.84 2.87
CA ILE A 64 -6.98 6.89 3.67
C ILE A 64 -6.17 7.66 4.71
N ASP A 65 -6.34 7.31 5.98
CA ASP A 65 -5.52 7.84 7.09
C ASP A 65 -4.14 7.16 7.08
N GLU A 66 -3.15 7.84 6.48
CA GLU A 66 -1.76 7.37 6.39
C GLU A 66 -1.14 7.09 7.77
N ASP A 67 -1.39 7.94 8.77
CA ASP A 67 -0.83 7.80 10.11
C ASP A 67 -1.36 6.52 10.78
N GLU A 68 -2.67 6.28 10.67
CA GLU A 68 -3.30 5.06 11.19
C GLU A 68 -2.79 3.81 10.47
N LEU A 69 -2.63 3.88 9.15
CA LEU A 69 -2.11 2.79 8.32
C LEU A 69 -0.66 2.44 8.68
N ILE A 70 0.21 3.45 8.86
CA ILE A 70 1.59 3.26 9.31
C ILE A 70 1.62 2.59 10.68
N GLU A 71 0.82 3.07 11.64
CA GLU A 71 0.71 2.45 12.96
C GLU A 71 0.21 1.00 12.88
N TYR A 72 -0.76 0.72 12.01
CA TYR A 72 -1.29 -0.62 11.79
C TYR A 72 -0.20 -1.58 11.30
N VAL A 73 0.53 -1.19 10.25
CA VAL A 73 1.62 -1.98 9.69
C VAL A 73 2.72 -2.22 10.73
N VAL A 74 3.18 -1.17 11.42
CA VAL A 74 4.24 -1.29 12.44
C VAL A 74 3.81 -2.20 13.59
N LYS A 75 2.57 -2.09 14.06
CA LYS A 75 2.04 -2.95 15.14
C LYS A 75 1.94 -4.41 14.71
N ASN A 76 1.45 -4.68 13.50
CA ASN A 76 1.33 -6.06 12.99
C ASN A 76 2.70 -6.68 12.71
N ALA A 77 3.62 -5.96 12.06
CA ALA A 77 4.98 -6.42 11.83
C ALA A 77 5.72 -6.80 13.12
N GLN A 78 5.54 -6.01 14.19
CA GLN A 78 6.12 -6.32 15.50
C GLN A 78 5.47 -7.53 16.16
N LYS A 79 4.16 -7.69 16.00
CA LYS A 79 3.37 -8.79 16.57
C LYS A 79 3.70 -10.12 15.89
N ASP A 80 3.88 -10.11 14.57
CA ASP A 80 4.20 -11.28 13.76
C ASP A 80 5.69 -11.64 13.80
N GLY A 81 6.52 -10.74 14.33
CA GLY A 81 7.96 -10.95 14.47
C GLY A 81 8.72 -10.82 13.15
N VAL A 82 8.12 -10.21 12.14
CA VAL A 82 8.74 -9.96 10.83
C VAL A 82 9.91 -8.98 10.95
N GLY A 83 9.81 -8.01 11.86
CA GLY A 83 10.91 -7.12 12.16
C GLY A 83 10.49 -5.89 12.94
N LYS A 84 11.46 -5.02 13.19
CA LYS A 84 11.21 -3.65 13.63
C LYS A 84 11.46 -2.73 12.45
N PHE A 85 10.40 -2.38 11.76
CA PHE A 85 10.45 -1.37 10.72
C PHE A 85 10.31 0.02 11.35
N ASP A 86 11.08 0.98 10.85
CA ASP A 86 10.96 2.37 11.25
C ASP A 86 9.64 2.94 10.70
N PRO A 87 8.79 3.59 11.52
CA PRO A 87 7.52 4.16 11.07
C PRO A 87 7.69 5.14 9.91
N GLU A 88 8.78 5.91 9.91
CA GLU A 88 9.13 6.83 8.82
C GLU A 88 9.39 6.06 7.52
N ALA A 89 10.09 4.92 7.60
CA ALA A 89 10.36 4.08 6.45
C ALA A 89 9.09 3.39 5.93
N ILE A 90 8.21 2.95 6.84
CA ILE A 90 6.88 2.45 6.49
C ILE A 90 6.03 3.53 5.82
N GLY A 91 6.09 4.78 6.29
CA GLY A 91 5.40 5.91 5.67
C GLY A 91 5.75 6.06 4.20
N PHE A 92 7.04 5.96 3.83
CA PHE A 92 7.43 5.99 2.42
C PHE A 92 6.90 4.81 1.61
N ILE A 93 6.75 3.63 2.22
CA ILE A 93 6.19 2.44 1.55
C ILE A 93 4.69 2.61 1.33
N VAL A 94 3.97 3.04 2.37
CA VAL A 94 2.54 3.34 2.33
C VAL A 94 2.24 4.40 1.27
N GLN A 95 3.01 5.49 1.24
CA GLN A 95 2.86 6.53 0.22
C GLN A 95 3.12 6.00 -1.19
N GLY A 96 4.18 5.22 -1.36
CA GLY A 96 4.47 4.60 -2.65
C GLY A 96 3.34 3.70 -3.13
N GLU A 97 2.68 3.00 -2.22
CA GLU A 97 1.55 2.14 -2.53
C GLU A 97 0.29 2.93 -2.87
N LEU A 98 -0.04 3.95 -2.08
CA LEU A 98 -1.16 4.85 -2.35
C LEU A 98 -1.05 5.52 -3.72
N GLU A 99 0.15 6.01 -4.07
CA GLU A 99 0.43 6.60 -5.38
C GLU A 99 0.31 5.59 -6.53
N TYR A 100 0.64 4.31 -6.28
CA TYR A 100 0.44 3.26 -7.27
C TYR A 100 -1.05 2.95 -7.45
N CYS A 101 -1.79 2.78 -6.36
CA CYS A 101 -3.25 2.59 -6.37
C CYS A 101 -3.97 3.75 -7.09
N ASP A 102 -3.57 5.00 -6.83
CA ASP A 102 -4.08 6.19 -7.52
C ASP A 102 -3.74 6.17 -9.02
N SER A 103 -2.50 5.81 -9.37
CA SER A 103 -2.08 5.72 -10.78
C SER A 103 -2.86 4.69 -11.59
N ILE A 104 -3.42 3.67 -10.94
CA ILE A 104 -4.24 2.64 -11.58
C ILE A 104 -5.75 2.88 -11.38
N ASN A 105 -6.14 4.01 -10.78
CA ASN A 105 -7.54 4.35 -10.44
C ASN A 105 -8.22 3.22 -9.64
N MET A 106 -7.52 2.67 -8.65
CA MET A 106 -8.04 1.56 -7.84
C MET A 106 -9.22 1.97 -6.95
N PHE A 107 -9.30 3.26 -6.59
CA PHE A 107 -10.30 3.83 -5.69
C PHE A 107 -11.27 4.80 -6.40
N ASP A 108 -11.24 4.87 -7.73
CA ASP A 108 -12.06 5.75 -8.58
C ASP A 108 -13.11 4.95 -9.39
#